data_AF-A0A4R8V8M6-F1
#
_entry.id   AF-A0A4R8V8M6-F1
#
_cell.length_a   1.000
_cell.length_b   1.000
_cell.length_c   1.000
_cell.angle_alpha   90.00
_cell.angle_beta   90.00
_cell.angle_gamma   90.00
#
_symmetry.space_group_name_H-M   'P 1'
#
loop_
_entity.id
_entity.type
_entity.pdbx_description
1 polymer ?
#
loop_
_entity_poly.entity_id
_entity_poly.type
_entity_poly.pdbx_seq_one_letter_code
_entity_poly.pdbx_strand_id
1 'polypeptide(L)'
;MRARLPLFCSLVAVSVIGVAAPASAAGTTYNWTAGGGGNQETATAANWDLGVPGSDENLVFGAGTHAHNNLATDLLVRGLSFTASGFLLDGNRIALGTGGASATVDASTNLDMNLSVDQTWSAAAGATFTHHGTINVLTGVLTVSGAGTIDFANRIDGNGGAGQVVKTGTGTLILSGGGGAINTAGAGDRGLDVQAGETRVTGMLAGTDFVINGGTLTGGNLSDPLLGVVRALTLNTGSISPGVVTGEISTIHTWEPFTANAGGILAFDVDGTTSDRLDVYKDVTLNAPTLHLNVVTAPVVGTVLTLAATQIGTVTGTVTSRTGEALTSGSEFIDSGHRWLLSIGQGSMWVEYLGAAPVPPGPSLAETGVTTGWLLPVGGGILVLGIILLILFRKRSAKFEG
;
A
#
# COMPACT_ATOMS: atom_id res chain seq x y z
N MET A 1 -33.46 -46.69 -0.13
CA MET A 1 -34.45 -45.67 0.26
C MET A 1 -33.73 -44.34 0.40
N ARG A 2 -34.04 -43.35 -0.44
CA ARG A 2 -33.40 -42.03 -0.48
C ARG A 2 -34.26 -41.06 0.33
N ALA A 3 -33.74 -40.52 1.44
CA ALA A 3 -34.38 -39.45 2.18
C ALA A 3 -33.92 -38.10 1.63
N ARG A 4 -34.87 -37.28 1.15
CA ARG A 4 -34.65 -35.91 0.71
C ARG A 4 -34.90 -34.98 1.90
N LEU A 5 -33.93 -34.14 2.26
CA LEU A 5 -34.13 -33.01 3.18
C LEU A 5 -34.80 -31.84 2.45
N PRO A 6 -35.79 -31.16 3.04
CA PRO A 6 -36.36 -29.93 2.49
C PRO A 6 -35.49 -28.71 2.85
N LEU A 7 -35.20 -27.92 1.83
CA LEU A 7 -34.53 -26.61 1.91
C LEU A 7 -35.58 -25.55 2.28
N PHE A 8 -35.48 -24.96 3.47
CA PHE A 8 -36.30 -23.80 3.85
C PHE A 8 -35.60 -22.51 3.42
N CYS A 9 -36.10 -21.88 2.36
CA CYS A 9 -35.77 -20.49 1.99
C CYS A 9 -36.64 -19.53 2.81
N SER A 10 -36.09 -18.94 3.88
CA SER A 10 -36.71 -17.82 4.58
C SER A 10 -36.21 -16.51 3.98
N LEU A 11 -37.08 -15.85 3.20
CA LEU A 11 -36.86 -14.52 2.65
C LEU A 11 -37.21 -13.49 3.74
N VAL A 12 -36.22 -12.91 4.41
CA VAL A 12 -36.43 -11.78 5.33
C VAL A 12 -36.34 -10.50 4.52
N ALA A 13 -37.48 -9.85 4.27
CA ALA A 13 -37.55 -8.53 3.67
C ALA A 13 -37.21 -7.48 4.76
N VAL A 14 -35.99 -6.96 4.72
CA VAL A 14 -35.59 -5.82 5.56
C VAL A 14 -36.13 -4.54 4.90
N SER A 15 -37.16 -3.94 5.50
CA SER A 15 -37.65 -2.62 5.10
C SER A 15 -36.69 -1.54 5.61
N VAL A 16 -35.81 -1.06 4.73
CA VAL A 16 -34.94 0.10 5.03
C VAL A 16 -35.80 1.36 5.02
N ILE A 17 -36.14 1.88 6.19
CA ILE A 17 -36.67 3.24 6.34
C ILE A 17 -35.48 4.20 6.15
N GLY A 18 -35.27 4.65 4.92
CA GLY A 18 -34.28 5.67 4.61
C GLY A 18 -34.73 7.00 5.20
N VAL A 19 -34.08 7.44 6.28
CA VAL A 19 -34.20 8.82 6.75
C VAL A 19 -33.50 9.68 5.69
N ALA A 20 -34.28 10.42 4.90
CA ALA A 20 -33.72 11.38 3.95
C ALA A 20 -32.95 12.44 4.74
N ALA A 21 -31.62 12.40 4.69
CA ALA A 21 -30.80 13.46 5.24
C ALA A 21 -31.13 14.77 4.53
N PRO A 22 -31.24 15.91 5.24
CA PRO A 22 -31.46 17.20 4.61
C PRO A 22 -30.33 17.47 3.62
N ALA A 23 -30.68 17.77 2.36
CA ALA A 23 -29.71 18.24 1.39
C ALA A 23 -29.19 19.60 1.85
N SER A 24 -27.96 19.65 2.35
CA SER A 24 -27.29 20.92 2.64
C SER A 24 -27.10 21.67 1.32
N ALA A 25 -27.44 22.96 1.31
CA ALA A 25 -27.17 23.80 0.15
C ALA A 25 -25.67 23.75 -0.15
N ALA A 26 -25.31 23.49 -1.41
CA ALA A 26 -23.93 23.56 -1.85
C ALA A 26 -23.45 25.01 -1.75
N GLY A 27 -22.27 25.23 -1.17
CA GLY A 27 -21.63 26.54 -1.17
C GLY A 27 -21.39 27.05 -2.60
N THR A 28 -21.46 28.36 -2.77
CA THR A 28 -21.00 29.08 -3.96
C THR A 28 -19.53 28.76 -4.22
N THR A 29 -19.16 28.67 -5.50
CA THR A 29 -17.78 28.45 -5.92
C THR A 29 -17.14 29.75 -6.35
N TYR A 30 -16.02 30.10 -5.71
CA TYR A 30 -15.19 31.24 -6.05
C TYR A 30 -13.93 30.75 -6.77
N ASN A 31 -13.68 31.26 -7.97
CA ASN A 31 -12.49 30.93 -8.75
C ASN A 31 -11.43 32.02 -8.55
N TRP A 32 -10.25 31.61 -8.11
CA TRP A 32 -9.07 32.45 -8.04
C TRP A 32 -8.61 32.79 -9.46
N THR A 33 -8.70 34.07 -9.82
CA THR A 33 -8.35 34.59 -11.14
C THR A 33 -6.95 35.18 -11.19
N ALA A 34 -6.31 35.36 -10.03
CA ALA A 34 -5.06 36.11 -9.86
C ALA A 34 -5.14 37.55 -10.44
N GLY A 35 -6.34 38.13 -10.49
CA GLY A 35 -6.75 39.31 -11.27
C GLY A 35 -6.19 40.69 -10.86
N GLY A 36 -5.05 40.76 -10.16
CA GLY A 36 -4.37 42.03 -9.87
C GLY A 36 -2.85 41.87 -9.98
N GLY A 37 -2.23 42.50 -10.97
CA GLY A 37 -0.79 42.38 -11.30
C GLY A 37 0.19 42.85 -10.21
N GLY A 38 0.23 42.14 -9.08
CA GLY A 38 1.17 42.34 -7.99
C GLY A 38 0.67 42.01 -6.59
N ASN A 39 -0.64 41.81 -6.36
CA ASN A 39 -1.15 41.37 -5.05
C ASN A 39 -1.63 39.92 -5.12
N GLN A 40 -1.33 39.14 -4.09
CA GLN A 40 -1.67 37.71 -4.02
C GLN A 40 -2.65 37.43 -2.86
N GLU A 41 -3.29 38.49 -2.36
CA GLU A 41 -4.12 38.48 -1.17
C GLU A 41 -5.53 37.95 -1.48
N THR A 42 -5.97 36.91 -0.76
CA THR A 42 -7.32 36.33 -0.85
C THR A 42 -8.45 37.29 -0.45
N ALA A 43 -8.20 38.31 0.36
CA ALA A 43 -9.18 39.34 0.73
C ALA A 43 -9.33 40.43 -0.33
N THR A 44 -8.61 40.35 -1.46
CA THR A 44 -8.75 41.29 -2.58
C THR A 44 -9.81 40.81 -3.55
N ALA A 45 -10.93 41.54 -3.66
CA ALA A 45 -12.06 41.18 -4.53
C ALA A 45 -11.66 40.95 -6.00
N ALA A 46 -10.69 41.71 -6.51
CA ALA A 46 -10.22 41.61 -7.90
C ALA A 46 -9.52 40.28 -8.23
N ASN A 47 -9.08 39.51 -7.22
CA ASN A 47 -8.43 38.21 -7.42
C ASN A 47 -9.43 37.05 -7.52
N TRP A 48 -10.72 37.33 -7.47
CA TRP A 48 -11.79 36.36 -7.55
C TRP A 48 -12.79 36.76 -8.64
N ASP A 49 -13.43 35.77 -9.23
CA ASP A 49 -14.50 35.97 -10.21
C ASP A 49 -15.80 36.54 -9.61
N LEU A 50 -16.11 36.20 -8.36
CA LEU A 50 -17.34 36.60 -7.66
C LEU A 50 -17.09 37.55 -6.47
N GLY A 51 -15.90 38.16 -6.38
CA GLY A 51 -15.50 39.01 -5.25
C GLY A 51 -14.91 38.22 -4.08
N VAL A 52 -14.75 38.86 -2.91
CA VAL A 52 -14.12 38.20 -1.75
C VAL A 52 -15.00 37.04 -1.24
N PRO A 53 -14.46 35.81 -1.11
CA PRO A 53 -15.22 34.68 -0.59
C PRO A 53 -15.74 34.90 0.82
N GLY A 54 -16.97 34.46 1.06
CA GLY A 54 -17.58 34.39 2.38
C GLY A 54 -17.23 33.10 3.14
N SER A 55 -17.94 32.87 4.24
CA SER A 55 -17.88 31.62 4.99
C SER A 55 -18.66 30.51 4.28
N ASP A 56 -18.19 29.27 4.43
CA ASP A 56 -18.78 28.03 3.91
C ASP A 56 -18.84 27.93 2.37
N GLU A 57 -17.90 28.60 1.71
CA GLU A 57 -17.77 28.64 0.25
C GLU A 57 -16.67 27.71 -0.28
N ASN A 58 -16.76 27.31 -1.54
CA ASN A 58 -15.73 26.52 -2.22
C ASN A 58 -14.72 27.45 -2.90
N LEU A 59 -13.43 27.20 -2.68
CA LEU A 59 -12.34 27.98 -3.29
C LEU A 59 -11.60 27.15 -4.33
N VAL A 60 -11.54 27.64 -5.56
CA VAL A 60 -10.86 26.96 -6.67
C VAL A 60 -9.65 27.78 -7.12
N PHE A 61 -8.46 27.21 -6.97
CA PHE A 61 -7.20 27.79 -7.39
C PHE A 61 -6.83 27.26 -8.79
N GLY A 62 -7.30 27.96 -9.82
CA GLY A 62 -7.11 27.59 -11.23
C GLY A 62 -6.23 28.53 -12.06
N ALA A 63 -5.73 29.62 -11.49
CA ALA A 63 -4.85 30.56 -12.16
C ALA A 63 -3.70 31.02 -11.25
N GLY A 64 -2.58 31.44 -11.84
CA GLY A 64 -1.39 31.88 -11.09
C GLY A 64 -0.63 30.72 -10.43
N THR A 65 0.26 31.05 -9.50
CA THR A 65 1.13 30.08 -8.80
C THR A 65 1.13 30.26 -7.28
N HIS A 66 0.48 31.31 -6.77
CA HIS A 66 0.48 31.63 -5.35
C HIS A 66 -0.76 32.43 -4.94
N ALA A 67 -1.27 32.15 -3.74
CA ALA A 67 -2.19 33.01 -3.01
C ALA A 67 -1.81 33.04 -1.52
N HIS A 68 -1.81 34.24 -0.94
CA HIS A 68 -1.69 34.48 0.49
C HIS A 68 -3.09 34.61 1.11
N ASN A 69 -3.45 33.65 1.96
CA ASN A 69 -4.69 33.67 2.71
C ASN A 69 -4.62 34.72 3.82
N ASN A 70 -5.30 35.84 3.62
CA ASN A 70 -5.49 36.90 4.60
C ASN A 70 -6.97 37.14 4.92
N LEU A 71 -7.84 36.17 4.61
CA LEU A 71 -9.19 36.11 5.15
C LEU A 71 -9.14 35.97 6.68
N ALA A 72 -10.29 36.14 7.34
CA ALA A 72 -10.37 36.00 8.79
C ALA A 72 -9.82 34.63 9.25
N THR A 73 -9.01 34.63 10.31
CA THR A 73 -8.54 33.38 10.94
C THR A 73 -9.73 32.51 11.32
N ASP A 74 -9.64 31.21 11.05
CA ASP A 74 -10.72 30.23 11.23
C ASP A 74 -11.99 30.52 10.41
N LEU A 75 -11.90 31.30 9.32
CA LEU A 75 -12.98 31.33 8.35
C LEU A 75 -13.28 29.90 7.91
N LEU A 76 -14.54 29.50 8.01
CA LEU A 76 -14.99 28.23 7.50
C LEU A 76 -14.92 28.28 5.97
N VAL A 77 -14.08 27.46 5.37
CA VAL A 77 -14.02 27.22 3.94
C VAL A 77 -14.63 25.85 3.70
N ARG A 78 -15.62 25.75 2.82
CA ARG A 78 -16.28 24.46 2.56
C ARG A 78 -15.32 23.47 1.93
N GLY A 79 -14.56 23.90 0.93
CA GLY A 79 -13.58 23.05 0.26
C GLY A 79 -12.54 23.83 -0.54
N LEU A 80 -11.40 23.20 -0.77
CA LEU A 80 -10.29 23.70 -1.58
C LEU A 80 -10.11 22.84 -2.83
N SER A 81 -9.94 23.44 -4.00
CA SER A 81 -9.60 22.71 -5.23
C SER A 81 -8.45 23.36 -5.97
N PHE A 82 -7.42 22.58 -6.29
CA PHE A 82 -6.25 23.05 -7.03
C PHE A 82 -6.22 22.45 -8.44
N THR A 83 -6.24 23.33 -9.44
CA THR A 83 -6.13 22.97 -10.87
C THR A 83 -4.99 23.69 -11.59
N ALA A 84 -4.38 24.70 -10.97
CA ALA A 84 -3.12 25.30 -11.41
C ALA A 84 -1.91 24.53 -10.86
N SER A 85 -0.99 24.12 -11.73
CA SER A 85 0.17 23.32 -11.36
C SER A 85 1.22 24.14 -10.59
N GLY A 86 1.80 23.55 -9.55
CA GLY A 86 2.79 24.19 -8.68
C GLY A 86 2.22 25.31 -7.81
N PHE A 87 0.89 25.35 -7.61
CA PHE A 87 0.24 26.40 -6.85
C PHE A 87 0.52 26.26 -5.35
N LEU A 88 0.87 27.36 -4.68
CA LEU A 88 1.00 27.44 -3.22
C LEU A 88 -0.11 28.33 -2.62
N LEU A 89 -0.82 27.81 -1.62
CA LEU A 89 -1.72 28.59 -0.77
C LEU A 89 -1.14 28.68 0.65
N ASP A 90 -0.73 29.85 1.11
CA ASP A 90 -0.17 30.06 2.46
C ASP A 90 -1.01 31.05 3.29
N GLY A 91 -0.58 31.37 4.53
CA GLY A 91 -1.18 32.46 5.32
C GLY A 91 -2.01 32.01 6.53
N ASN A 92 -3.12 32.72 6.78
CA ASN A 92 -3.96 32.53 7.96
C ASN A 92 -4.58 31.12 8.02
N ARG A 93 -4.73 30.60 9.23
CA ARG A 93 -5.43 29.34 9.50
C ARG A 93 -6.89 29.38 9.02
N ILE A 94 -7.39 28.26 8.50
CA ILE A 94 -8.80 28.06 8.12
C ILE A 94 -9.45 26.92 8.90
N ALA A 95 -10.77 26.93 8.99
CA ALA A 95 -11.56 25.74 9.30
C ALA A 95 -12.05 25.12 7.98
N LEU A 96 -11.75 23.85 7.72
CA LEU A 96 -12.15 23.19 6.48
C LEU A 96 -13.42 22.36 6.72
N GLY A 97 -14.42 22.59 5.88
CA GLY A 97 -15.74 21.98 5.94
C GLY A 97 -15.85 20.69 5.13
N THR A 98 -17.09 20.28 4.87
CA THR A 98 -17.40 18.96 4.29
C THR A 98 -16.92 18.75 2.84
N GLY A 99 -16.52 19.82 2.15
CA GLY A 99 -15.98 19.74 0.79
C GLY A 99 -14.55 19.22 0.72
N GLY A 100 -13.79 19.32 1.82
CA GLY A 100 -12.42 18.80 1.90
C GLY A 100 -11.43 19.52 0.97
N ALA A 101 -10.39 18.81 0.51
CA ALA A 101 -9.35 19.39 -0.34
C ALA A 101 -9.01 18.45 -1.51
N SER A 102 -8.98 18.98 -2.73
CA SER A 102 -8.64 18.19 -3.92
C SER A 102 -7.59 18.86 -4.78
N ALA A 103 -6.66 18.07 -5.34
CA ALA A 103 -5.70 18.55 -6.32
C ALA A 103 -5.72 17.66 -7.58
N THR A 104 -5.90 18.26 -8.75
CA THR A 104 -5.82 17.55 -10.05
C THR A 104 -4.43 17.65 -10.69
N VAL A 105 -3.56 18.45 -10.09
CA VAL A 105 -2.19 18.76 -10.50
C VAL A 105 -1.36 18.97 -9.23
N ASP A 106 -0.03 19.10 -9.36
CA ASP A 106 0.83 19.39 -8.22
C ASP A 106 0.41 20.70 -7.54
N ALA A 107 0.24 20.68 -6.23
CA ALA A 107 -0.14 21.83 -5.44
C ALA A 107 0.36 21.69 -4.00
N SER A 108 0.45 22.82 -3.30
CA SER A 108 0.79 22.82 -1.89
C SER A 108 0.02 23.87 -1.09
N THR A 109 -0.06 23.63 0.20
CA THR A 109 -0.61 24.57 1.18
C THR A 109 0.38 24.76 2.33
N ASN A 110 0.48 25.97 2.86
CA ASN A 110 1.31 26.33 4.01
C ASN A 110 0.54 27.25 4.97
N LEU A 111 -0.52 26.70 5.54
CA LEU A 111 -1.37 27.33 6.55
C LEU A 111 -1.99 26.22 7.40
N ASP A 112 -2.26 26.49 8.67
CA ASP A 112 -2.89 25.51 9.55
C ASP A 112 -4.34 25.25 9.12
N MET A 113 -4.84 24.03 9.34
CA MET A 113 -6.22 23.65 9.03
C MET A 113 -6.88 22.95 10.22
N ASN A 114 -8.04 23.45 10.64
CA ASN A 114 -8.90 22.82 11.63
C ASN A 114 -10.01 22.02 10.94
N LEU A 115 -10.16 20.75 11.31
CA LEU A 115 -11.11 19.82 10.72
C LEU A 115 -12.11 19.36 11.79
N SER A 116 -13.33 19.88 11.76
CA SER A 116 -14.38 19.57 12.76
C SER A 116 -15.48 18.64 12.23
N VAL A 117 -15.43 18.32 10.94
CA VAL A 117 -16.41 17.49 10.23
C VAL A 117 -15.69 16.43 9.39
N ASP A 118 -16.41 15.38 9.04
CA ASP A 118 -15.94 14.39 8.08
C ASP A 118 -15.70 15.04 6.72
N GLN A 119 -14.57 14.73 6.11
CA GLN A 119 -14.21 15.27 4.81
C GLN A 119 -13.24 14.36 4.07
N THR A 120 -13.13 14.56 2.77
CA THR A 120 -12.24 13.79 1.90
C THR A 120 -11.17 14.69 1.29
N TRP A 121 -9.92 14.25 1.38
CA TRP A 121 -8.80 14.84 0.66
C TRP A 121 -8.40 13.91 -0.49
N SER A 122 -8.10 14.45 -1.66
CA SER A 122 -7.78 13.63 -2.83
C SER A 122 -6.74 14.27 -3.75
N ALA A 123 -5.82 13.47 -4.26
CA ALA A 123 -4.94 13.83 -5.36
C ALA A 123 -5.22 12.94 -6.59
N ALA A 124 -5.32 13.55 -7.77
CA ALA A 124 -5.47 12.82 -9.03
C ALA A 124 -4.20 12.02 -9.37
N ALA A 125 -4.32 11.00 -10.23
CA ALA A 125 -3.17 10.20 -10.65
C ALA A 125 -2.06 11.11 -11.24
N GLY A 126 -0.83 10.94 -10.75
CA GLY A 126 0.32 11.74 -11.16
C GLY A 126 0.45 13.11 -10.49
N ALA A 127 -0.56 13.56 -9.72
CA ALA A 127 -0.50 14.80 -8.94
C ALA A 127 0.03 14.54 -7.52
N THR A 128 0.74 15.52 -6.98
CA THR A 128 1.17 15.58 -5.57
C THR A 128 0.53 16.77 -4.86
N PHE A 129 -0.21 16.52 -3.79
CA PHE A 129 -0.73 17.55 -2.90
C PHE A 129 0.04 17.56 -1.57
N THR A 130 0.85 18.59 -1.34
CA THR A 130 1.65 18.72 -0.11
C THR A 130 1.05 19.74 0.83
N HIS A 131 0.84 19.36 2.09
CA HIS A 131 0.38 20.26 3.15
C HIS A 131 1.50 20.46 4.19
N HIS A 132 1.97 21.70 4.32
CA HIS A 132 3.05 22.10 5.23
C HIS A 132 2.55 22.67 6.57
N GLY A 133 1.26 23.01 6.67
CA GLY A 133 0.66 23.50 7.91
C GLY A 133 0.35 22.37 8.91
N THR A 134 -0.04 22.75 10.13
CA THR A 134 -0.57 21.80 11.10
C THR A 134 -2.02 21.45 10.74
N ILE A 135 -2.34 20.16 10.71
CA ILE A 135 -3.71 19.68 10.60
C ILE A 135 -4.22 19.31 11.99
N ASN A 136 -5.28 19.95 12.46
CA ASN A 136 -5.97 19.57 13.71
C ASN A 136 -7.28 18.86 13.36
N VAL A 137 -7.31 17.54 13.50
CA VAL A 137 -8.50 16.71 13.33
C VAL A 137 -9.26 16.68 14.66
N LEU A 138 -10.27 17.54 14.81
CA LEU A 138 -10.95 17.78 16.09
C LEU A 138 -11.95 16.68 16.45
N THR A 139 -12.94 16.42 15.60
CA THR A 139 -14.08 15.54 15.92
C THR A 139 -14.62 14.75 14.72
N GLY A 140 -13.85 14.65 13.63
CA GLY A 140 -14.26 14.00 12.39
C GLY A 140 -13.24 13.02 11.82
N VAL A 141 -13.62 12.42 10.71
CA VAL A 141 -12.79 11.52 9.91
C VAL A 141 -12.21 12.26 8.71
N LEU A 142 -10.88 12.38 8.66
CA LEU A 142 -10.16 12.78 7.46
C LEU A 142 -9.94 11.56 6.57
N THR A 143 -10.70 11.47 5.48
CA THR A 143 -10.50 10.43 4.48
C THR A 143 -9.48 10.89 3.43
N VAL A 144 -8.39 10.16 3.26
CA VAL A 144 -7.40 10.38 2.21
C VAL A 144 -7.69 9.41 1.06
N SER A 145 -7.97 9.95 -0.12
CA SER A 145 -8.41 9.21 -1.31
C SER A 145 -7.63 9.62 -2.56
N GLY A 146 -8.05 9.12 -3.73
CA GLY A 146 -7.39 9.40 -5.00
C GLY A 146 -6.24 8.45 -5.34
N ALA A 147 -5.67 8.67 -6.52
CA ALA A 147 -4.61 7.84 -7.10
C ALA A 147 -3.24 8.53 -7.14
N GLY A 148 -3.18 9.81 -6.77
CA GLY A 148 -1.93 10.58 -6.64
C GLY A 148 -1.30 10.47 -5.27
N THR A 149 -0.44 11.43 -4.96
CA THR A 149 0.27 11.52 -3.68
C THR A 149 -0.33 12.64 -2.83
N ILE A 150 -0.58 12.36 -1.56
CA ILE A 150 -0.84 13.40 -0.54
C ILE A 150 0.28 13.32 0.48
N ASP A 151 0.97 14.42 0.72
CA ASP A 151 2.07 14.51 1.68
C ASP A 151 1.70 15.47 2.81
N PHE A 152 1.62 14.94 4.03
CA PHE A 152 1.49 15.73 5.24
C PHE A 152 2.89 16.01 5.79
N ALA A 153 3.43 17.16 5.37
CA ALA A 153 4.79 17.60 5.64
C ALA A 153 5.01 18.20 7.04
N ASN A 154 3.95 18.27 7.83
CA ASN A 154 3.97 18.75 9.21
C ASN A 154 2.98 17.94 10.06
N ARG A 155 2.79 18.35 11.31
CA ARG A 155 2.05 17.60 12.33
C ARG A 155 0.57 17.44 11.98
N ILE A 156 0.05 16.24 12.22
CA ILE A 156 -1.40 15.93 12.21
C ILE A 156 -1.82 15.56 13.62
N ASP A 157 -2.65 16.37 14.26
CA ASP A 157 -3.07 16.19 15.64
C ASP A 157 -4.54 15.79 15.71
N GLY A 158 -4.85 14.64 16.33
CA GLY A 158 -6.22 14.16 16.54
C GLY A 158 -6.93 14.80 17.75
N ASN A 159 -6.44 15.95 18.24
CA ASN A 159 -6.99 16.70 19.37
C ASN A 159 -7.22 15.84 20.62
N GLY A 160 -6.18 15.12 21.06
CA GLY A 160 -6.28 14.22 22.20
C GLY A 160 -7.07 12.93 21.91
N GLY A 161 -7.25 12.58 20.63
CA GLY A 161 -7.71 11.26 20.22
C GLY A 161 -9.09 11.15 19.59
N ALA A 162 -9.79 12.27 19.42
CA ALA A 162 -11.14 12.30 18.87
C ALA A 162 -11.15 12.31 17.33
N GLY A 163 -10.06 12.74 16.69
CA GLY A 163 -9.92 12.71 15.24
C GLY A 163 -9.40 11.37 14.70
N GLN A 164 -9.85 11.00 13.50
CA GLN A 164 -9.41 9.81 12.78
C GLN A 164 -8.88 10.16 11.38
N VAL A 165 -7.92 9.38 10.88
CA VAL A 165 -7.51 9.39 9.48
C VAL A 165 -7.78 8.03 8.84
N VAL A 166 -8.41 8.01 7.67
CA VAL A 166 -8.66 6.78 6.90
C VAL A 166 -8.09 6.94 5.50
N LYS A 167 -7.22 6.02 5.08
CA LYS A 167 -6.64 6.00 3.73
C LYS A 167 -7.36 4.95 2.88
N THR A 168 -8.16 5.41 1.91
CA THR A 168 -8.99 4.56 1.03
C THR A 168 -8.59 4.64 -0.45
N GLY A 169 -7.81 5.66 -0.84
CA GLY A 169 -7.34 5.83 -2.22
C GLY A 169 -6.26 4.82 -2.62
N THR A 170 -6.07 4.58 -3.91
CA THR A 170 -5.01 3.69 -4.43
C THR A 170 -3.63 4.36 -4.49
N GLY A 171 -3.56 5.68 -4.34
CA GLY A 171 -2.31 6.45 -4.35
C GLY A 171 -1.50 6.33 -3.06
N THR A 172 -0.59 7.28 -2.84
CA THR A 172 0.33 7.29 -1.70
C THR A 172 -0.03 8.39 -0.71
N LEU A 173 -0.10 8.03 0.57
CA LEU A 173 -0.13 8.99 1.68
C LEU A 173 1.28 9.04 2.29
N ILE A 174 1.92 10.20 2.30
CA ILE A 174 3.22 10.40 2.95
C ILE A 174 2.99 11.15 4.26
N LEU A 175 3.60 10.64 5.32
CA LEU A 175 3.62 11.24 6.65
C LEU A 175 5.07 11.59 6.96
N SER A 176 5.49 12.76 6.47
CA SER A 176 6.86 13.25 6.61
C SER A 176 7.05 14.22 7.77
N GLY A 177 5.95 14.83 8.23
CA GLY A 177 5.91 15.60 9.47
C GLY A 177 6.15 14.76 10.72
N GLY A 178 6.58 15.42 11.80
CA GLY A 178 6.70 14.82 13.13
C GLY A 178 5.49 15.12 14.03
N GLY A 179 5.27 14.23 15.00
CA GLY A 179 4.35 14.43 16.11
C GLY A 179 2.87 14.20 15.76
N GLY A 180 2.03 14.46 16.76
CA GLY A 180 0.58 14.27 16.67
C GLY A 180 0.11 12.95 17.26
N ALA A 181 -1.04 12.99 17.94
CA ALA A 181 -1.72 11.83 18.48
C ALA A 181 -3.05 11.68 17.77
N ILE A 182 -3.06 10.94 16.66
CA ILE A 182 -4.31 10.47 16.05
C ILE A 182 -4.66 9.17 16.78
N ASN A 183 -5.33 9.27 17.94
CA ASN A 183 -5.50 8.10 18.78
C ASN A 183 -6.55 8.09 19.94
N THR A 184 -7.39 7.04 19.94
CA THR A 184 -8.16 6.40 21.05
C THR A 184 -8.94 7.28 22.02
N ALA A 185 -10.10 7.77 21.58
CA ALA A 185 -11.21 8.02 22.50
C ALA A 185 -12.27 6.89 22.45
N GLY A 186 -11.88 5.61 22.35
CA GLY A 186 -12.84 4.51 22.37
C GLY A 186 -12.24 3.13 22.07
N ALA A 187 -12.78 2.09 22.71
CA ALA A 187 -12.47 0.69 22.41
C ALA A 187 -13.06 0.32 21.04
N GLY A 188 -12.32 0.57 19.97
CA GLY A 188 -12.75 0.32 18.59
C GLY A 188 -12.20 1.31 17.56
N ASP A 189 -11.67 2.45 17.99
CA ASP A 189 -11.30 3.55 17.10
C ASP A 189 -9.84 3.46 16.65
N ARG A 190 -9.69 3.32 15.33
CA ARG A 190 -8.42 3.12 14.62
C ARG A 190 -7.80 4.50 14.39
N GLY A 191 -6.63 4.79 14.97
CA GLY A 191 -5.93 6.06 14.76
C GLY A 191 -5.83 6.44 13.27
N LEU A 192 -4.89 5.81 12.56
CA LEU A 192 -4.80 5.83 11.10
C LEU A 192 -5.16 4.45 10.55
N ASP A 193 -6.25 4.37 9.79
CA ASP A 193 -6.73 3.15 9.14
C ASP A 193 -6.31 3.11 7.66
N VAL A 194 -5.40 2.20 7.29
CA VAL A 194 -4.91 2.01 5.93
C VAL A 194 -5.70 0.91 5.23
N GLN A 195 -6.70 1.29 4.44
CA GLN A 195 -7.58 0.36 3.73
C GLN A 195 -7.10 0.07 2.30
N ALA A 196 -6.39 0.99 1.65
CA ALA A 196 -5.85 0.81 0.30
C ALA A 196 -4.64 1.71 -0.02
N GLY A 197 -3.96 1.39 -1.13
CA GLY A 197 -2.79 2.12 -1.61
C GLY A 197 -1.60 2.02 -0.65
N GLU A 198 -0.71 3.01 -0.70
CA GLU A 198 0.47 3.07 0.16
C GLU A 198 0.29 4.15 1.24
N THR A 199 0.78 3.87 2.45
CA THR A 199 1.07 4.88 3.47
C THR A 199 2.54 4.76 3.84
N ARG A 200 3.26 5.87 3.71
CA ARG A 200 4.71 5.96 3.87
C ARG A 200 5.03 6.85 5.06
N VAL A 201 5.71 6.30 6.06
CA VAL A 201 6.10 7.04 7.26
C VAL A 201 7.58 7.41 7.17
N THR A 202 7.86 8.69 6.94
CA THR A 202 9.23 9.22 6.96
C THR A 202 9.49 10.14 8.14
N GLY A 203 8.46 10.55 8.89
CA GLY A 203 8.60 11.32 10.13
C GLY A 203 8.54 10.47 11.42
N MET A 204 8.48 11.17 12.57
CA MET A 204 8.35 10.59 13.91
C MET A 204 6.92 10.70 14.43
N LEU A 205 6.10 9.64 14.31
CA LEU A 205 4.68 9.61 14.68
C LEU A 205 4.43 8.85 15.99
N ALA A 206 5.27 9.09 17.01
CA ALA A 206 5.27 8.35 18.28
C ALA A 206 3.94 8.38 19.06
N GLY A 207 2.99 9.25 18.71
CA GLY A 207 1.66 9.34 19.31
C GLY A 207 0.53 8.64 18.54
N THR A 208 0.77 8.15 17.32
CA THR A 208 -0.29 7.68 16.41
C THR A 208 -0.36 6.17 16.30
N ASP A 209 -1.58 5.62 16.36
CA ASP A 209 -1.83 4.20 16.13
C ASP A 209 -2.13 3.92 14.66
N PHE A 210 -1.62 2.79 14.17
CA PHE A 210 -1.84 2.34 12.79
C PHE A 210 -2.61 1.03 12.77
N VAL A 211 -3.60 0.94 11.90
CA VAL A 211 -4.30 -0.29 11.56
C VAL A 211 -4.25 -0.49 10.06
N ILE A 212 -3.66 -1.60 9.61
CA ILE A 212 -3.55 -1.93 8.18
C ILE A 212 -4.64 -2.94 7.83
N ASN A 213 -5.61 -2.52 7.03
CA ASN A 213 -6.80 -3.29 6.60
C ASN A 213 -6.87 -3.50 5.07
N GLY A 214 -5.83 -3.18 4.31
CA GLY A 214 -5.70 -3.65 2.93
C GLY A 214 -4.52 -3.07 2.17
N GLY A 215 -4.15 -1.82 2.45
CA GLY A 215 -3.00 -1.17 1.79
C GLY A 215 -1.65 -1.66 2.29
N THR A 216 -0.61 -0.92 1.92
CA THR A 216 0.78 -1.16 2.31
C THR A 216 1.25 -0.06 3.25
N LEU A 217 1.88 -0.42 4.37
CA LEU A 217 2.69 0.48 5.18
C LEU A 217 4.17 0.35 4.78
N THR A 218 4.79 1.48 4.43
CA THR A 218 6.21 1.61 4.11
C THR A 218 6.87 2.70 4.94
N GLY A 219 8.18 2.81 4.84
CA GLY A 219 8.95 3.92 5.42
C GLY A 219 10.07 3.47 6.33
N GLY A 220 10.44 4.38 7.23
CA GLY A 220 11.61 4.24 8.09
C GLY A 220 12.92 4.62 7.41
N ASN A 221 13.99 4.52 8.17
CA ASN A 221 15.36 4.69 7.69
C ASN A 221 16.29 3.94 8.64
N LEU A 222 17.07 2.98 8.13
CA LEU A 222 18.00 2.23 8.98
C LEU A 222 19.05 3.13 9.65
N SER A 223 19.42 4.25 9.00
CA SER A 223 20.43 5.19 9.51
C SER A 223 19.88 6.20 10.51
N ASP A 224 18.56 6.38 10.60
CA ASP A 224 17.92 7.32 11.52
C ASP A 224 16.75 6.65 12.27
N PRO A 225 16.96 6.20 13.52
CA PRO A 225 15.94 5.49 14.29
C PRO A 225 14.78 6.39 14.75
N LEU A 226 14.84 7.70 14.48
CA LEU A 226 13.74 8.62 14.77
C LEU A 226 12.72 8.68 13.63
N LEU A 227 13.06 8.16 12.44
CA LEU A 227 12.15 8.11 11.30
C LEU A 227 11.40 6.77 11.26
N GLY A 228 10.17 6.77 10.76
CA GLY A 228 9.36 5.53 10.70
C GLY A 228 8.84 5.06 12.06
N VAL A 229 8.77 5.97 13.03
CA VAL A 229 8.31 5.66 14.38
C VAL A 229 6.79 5.83 14.47
N VAL A 230 6.07 4.81 14.92
CA VAL A 230 4.63 4.87 15.24
C VAL A 230 4.39 4.45 16.69
N ARG A 231 3.18 4.67 17.23
CA ARG A 231 2.87 4.24 18.61
C ARG A 231 2.57 2.75 18.65
N ALA A 232 1.37 2.34 18.28
CA ALA A 232 0.99 0.93 18.11
C ALA A 232 0.72 0.61 16.65
N LEU A 233 0.88 -0.66 16.28
CA LEU A 233 0.67 -1.13 14.92
C LEU A 233 -0.11 -2.45 14.93
N THR A 234 -1.21 -2.49 14.20
CA THR A 234 -1.99 -3.70 13.95
C THR A 234 -2.08 -3.96 12.47
N LEU A 235 -1.66 -5.15 12.03
CA LEU A 235 -1.79 -5.61 10.66
C LEU A 235 -2.92 -6.65 10.59
N ASN A 236 -4.03 -6.32 9.92
CA ASN A 236 -5.16 -7.24 9.70
C ASN A 236 -5.11 -7.86 8.30
N THR A 237 -5.24 -7.01 7.30
CA THR A 237 -5.21 -7.35 5.87
C THR A 237 -4.35 -6.29 5.17
N GLY A 238 -3.64 -6.66 4.11
CA GLY A 238 -2.65 -5.79 3.47
C GLY A 238 -1.23 -6.16 3.84
N SER A 239 -0.30 -5.20 3.81
CA SER A 239 1.12 -5.48 4.02
C SER A 239 1.86 -4.42 4.83
N ILE A 240 2.90 -4.86 5.53
CA ILE A 240 3.97 -4.01 6.03
C ILE A 240 5.23 -4.39 5.26
N SER A 241 5.89 -3.39 4.67
CA SER A 241 7.16 -3.52 3.99
C SER A 241 8.01 -2.34 4.44
N PRO A 242 8.86 -2.47 5.48
CA PRO A 242 9.86 -1.44 5.75
C PRO A 242 10.63 -1.18 4.45
N GLY A 243 11.07 0.06 4.22
CA GLY A 243 11.72 0.44 2.97
C GLY A 243 10.80 1.23 2.07
N VAL A 244 11.35 2.30 1.47
CA VAL A 244 10.60 3.30 0.70
C VAL A 244 10.53 2.92 -0.79
N VAL A 245 11.50 2.11 -1.22
CA VAL A 245 11.69 1.58 -2.56
C VAL A 245 12.14 0.14 -2.41
N THR A 246 11.70 -0.74 -3.29
CA THR A 246 12.18 -2.13 -3.30
C THR A 246 13.71 -2.18 -3.33
N GLY A 247 14.28 -2.84 -2.33
CA GLY A 247 15.72 -2.99 -2.13
C GLY A 247 16.37 -1.92 -1.24
N GLU A 248 15.62 -0.92 -0.76
CA GLU A 248 16.11 -0.01 0.27
C GLU A 248 15.85 -0.59 1.66
N ILE A 249 16.91 -1.04 2.32
CA ILE A 249 16.82 -1.59 3.66
C ILE A 249 16.47 -0.50 4.68
N SER A 250 15.34 -0.66 5.37
CA SER A 250 14.88 0.30 6.38
C SER A 250 14.28 -0.35 7.62
N THR A 251 14.06 0.47 8.65
CA THR A 251 13.46 0.04 9.91
C THR A 251 12.21 0.84 10.24
N ILE A 252 11.11 0.15 10.54
CA ILE A 252 9.93 0.74 11.18
C ILE A 252 10.00 0.50 12.67
N HIS A 253 9.71 1.52 13.47
CA HIS A 253 9.76 1.47 14.93
C HIS A 253 8.35 1.59 15.54
N THR A 254 8.07 0.83 16.60
CA THR A 254 6.81 0.92 17.36
C THR A 254 7.10 1.02 18.86
N TRP A 255 6.37 1.85 19.61
CA TRP A 255 6.52 2.00 21.08
C TRP A 255 5.60 1.10 21.90
N GLU A 256 4.45 0.77 21.32
CA GLU A 256 3.43 -0.09 21.90
C GLU A 256 3.44 -1.44 21.16
N PRO A 257 2.66 -2.44 21.63
CA PRO A 257 2.70 -3.76 21.03
C PRO A 257 2.35 -3.75 19.55
N PHE A 258 2.97 -4.67 18.83
CA PHE A 258 2.67 -4.98 17.44
C PHE A 258 1.87 -6.27 17.36
N THR A 259 0.77 -6.26 16.60
CA THR A 259 -0.01 -7.47 16.31
C THR A 259 -0.14 -7.65 14.80
N ALA A 260 0.19 -8.84 14.30
CA ALA A 260 -0.03 -9.23 12.91
C ALA A 260 -1.00 -10.40 12.85
N ASN A 261 -2.10 -10.23 12.14
CA ASN A 261 -3.18 -11.20 12.02
C ASN A 261 -3.13 -11.95 10.69
N ALA A 262 -3.84 -13.07 10.64
CA ALA A 262 -4.03 -13.85 9.43
C ALA A 262 -4.65 -12.99 8.31
N GLY A 263 -4.10 -13.08 7.10
CA GLY A 263 -4.44 -12.24 5.96
C GLY A 263 -3.52 -11.03 5.77
N GLY A 264 -2.74 -10.66 6.79
CA GLY A 264 -1.66 -9.70 6.68
C GLY A 264 -0.40 -10.30 6.05
N ILE A 265 0.40 -9.45 5.41
CA ILE A 265 1.70 -9.80 4.81
C ILE A 265 2.81 -9.00 5.49
N LEU A 266 3.83 -9.70 5.98
CA LEU A 266 5.09 -9.11 6.42
C LEU A 266 6.10 -9.30 5.28
N ALA A 267 6.40 -8.22 4.56
CA ALA A 267 7.38 -8.23 3.48
C ALA A 267 8.68 -7.60 3.98
N PHE A 268 9.79 -8.30 3.78
CA PHE A 268 11.12 -7.80 4.13
C PHE A 268 12.03 -7.97 2.92
N ASP A 269 12.66 -6.87 2.50
CA ASP A 269 13.71 -6.86 1.50
C ASP A 269 15.02 -7.34 2.15
N VAL A 270 15.82 -8.08 1.37
CA VAL A 270 17.09 -8.66 1.78
C VAL A 270 18.15 -8.36 0.73
N ASP A 271 19.26 -7.76 1.14
CA ASP A 271 20.34 -7.29 0.24
C ASP A 271 21.68 -8.01 0.46
N GLY A 272 21.61 -9.26 0.93
CA GLY A 272 22.76 -10.13 1.14
C GLY A 272 23.22 -10.14 2.59
N THR A 273 23.57 -8.99 3.16
CA THR A 273 24.01 -8.93 4.57
C THR A 273 23.05 -8.20 5.49
N THR A 274 22.13 -7.42 4.95
CA THR A 274 21.13 -6.72 5.73
C THR A 274 19.73 -7.06 5.24
N SER A 275 18.75 -6.72 6.07
CA SER A 275 17.34 -6.90 5.79
C SER A 275 16.56 -5.74 6.37
N ASP A 276 15.40 -5.51 5.79
CA ASP A 276 14.37 -4.70 6.43
C ASP A 276 14.09 -5.23 7.84
N ARG A 277 13.63 -4.31 8.70
CA ARG A 277 13.42 -4.62 10.10
C ARG A 277 12.19 -3.93 10.68
N LEU A 278 11.53 -4.64 11.58
CA LEU A 278 10.51 -4.10 12.48
C LEU A 278 11.04 -4.10 13.91
N ASP A 279 11.28 -2.92 14.46
CA ASP A 279 11.72 -2.75 15.84
C ASP A 279 10.55 -2.35 16.72
N VAL A 280 10.27 -3.19 17.70
CA VAL A 280 9.14 -3.04 18.61
C VAL A 280 9.67 -2.81 20.01
N TYR A 281 9.15 -1.82 20.72
CA TYR A 281 9.58 -1.59 22.09
C TYR A 281 9.04 -2.70 23.02
N LYS A 282 7.76 -3.05 22.85
CA LYS A 282 7.03 -4.04 23.66
C LYS A 282 6.86 -5.38 22.90
N ASP A 283 5.73 -6.05 23.10
CA ASP A 283 5.47 -7.38 22.55
C ASP A 283 5.13 -7.38 21.07
N VAL A 284 5.50 -8.47 20.40
CA VAL A 284 5.07 -8.82 19.05
C VAL A 284 4.23 -10.09 19.10
N THR A 285 3.01 -10.00 18.59
CA THR A 285 2.09 -11.14 18.47
C THR A 285 1.85 -11.49 17.01
N LEU A 286 2.20 -12.71 16.61
CA LEU A 286 2.07 -13.23 15.24
C LEU A 286 0.93 -14.26 15.18
N ASN A 287 -0.24 -13.86 14.68
CA ASN A 287 -1.41 -14.72 14.53
C ASN A 287 -1.52 -15.25 13.09
N ALA A 288 -0.47 -15.93 12.61
CA ALA A 288 -0.34 -16.50 11.27
C ALA A 288 -0.37 -15.49 10.08
N PRO A 289 0.29 -14.31 10.16
CA PRO A 289 0.50 -13.48 8.97
C PRO A 289 1.38 -14.21 7.94
N THR A 290 1.30 -13.82 6.67
CA THR A 290 2.16 -14.38 5.62
C THR A 290 3.52 -13.69 5.62
N LEU A 291 4.62 -14.45 5.64
CA LEU A 291 5.98 -13.92 5.55
C LEU A 291 6.47 -13.94 4.09
N HIS A 292 6.91 -12.79 3.59
CA HIS A 292 7.56 -12.61 2.29
C HIS A 292 9.00 -12.10 2.48
N LEU A 293 9.96 -12.80 1.90
CA LEU A 293 11.35 -12.38 1.79
C LEU A 293 11.66 -12.01 0.34
N ASN A 294 11.91 -10.74 0.08
CA ASN A 294 12.24 -10.23 -1.24
C ASN A 294 13.76 -10.12 -1.36
N VAL A 295 14.38 -11.13 -1.97
CA VAL A 295 15.83 -11.22 -2.05
C VAL A 295 16.33 -10.44 -3.27
N VAL A 296 16.97 -9.31 -3.03
CA VAL A 296 17.67 -8.51 -4.06
C VAL A 296 19.03 -9.14 -4.36
N THR A 297 19.79 -9.41 -3.29
CA THR A 297 21.08 -10.11 -3.36
C THR A 297 21.04 -11.28 -2.39
N ALA A 298 21.40 -12.47 -2.88
CA ALA A 298 21.42 -13.67 -2.04
C ALA A 298 22.46 -13.54 -0.91
N PRO A 299 22.09 -13.84 0.35
CA PRO A 299 23.06 -13.91 1.44
C PRO A 299 24.10 -15.02 1.27
N VAL A 300 25.11 -15.02 2.15
CA VAL A 300 26.01 -16.17 2.31
C VAL A 300 25.30 -17.23 3.16
N VAL A 301 25.49 -18.51 2.86
CA VAL A 301 24.90 -19.59 3.67
C VAL A 301 25.33 -19.44 5.13
N GLY A 302 24.37 -19.54 6.05
CA GLY A 302 24.54 -19.30 7.48
C GLY A 302 24.37 -17.83 7.91
N THR A 303 24.10 -16.90 6.97
CA THR A 303 23.73 -15.52 7.34
C THR A 303 22.40 -15.53 8.09
N VAL A 304 22.39 -14.92 9.27
CA VAL A 304 21.19 -14.72 10.10
C VAL A 304 20.71 -13.28 9.96
N LEU A 305 19.43 -13.10 9.65
CA LEU A 305 18.78 -11.80 9.45
C LEU A 305 17.65 -11.64 10.46
N THR A 306 17.69 -10.54 11.23
CA THR A 306 16.64 -10.21 12.20
C THR A 306 15.55 -9.41 11.51
N LEU A 307 14.34 -9.97 11.44
CA LEU A 307 13.20 -9.37 10.75
C LEU A 307 12.36 -8.55 11.71
N ALA A 308 12.15 -9.06 12.93
CA ALA A 308 11.48 -8.33 13.99
C ALA A 308 12.20 -8.52 15.32
N ALA A 309 12.29 -7.47 16.13
CA ALA A 309 12.91 -7.52 17.45
C ALA A 309 12.14 -6.69 18.46
N THR A 310 12.18 -7.12 19.72
CA THR A 310 11.58 -6.42 20.85
C THR A 310 12.65 -5.89 21.79
N GLN A 311 12.50 -4.69 22.34
CA GLN A 311 13.46 -4.16 23.34
C GLN A 311 13.23 -4.73 24.74
N ILE A 312 11.98 -4.75 25.19
CA ILE A 312 11.60 -5.23 26.54
C ILE A 312 10.50 -6.31 26.53
N GLY A 313 9.99 -6.66 25.36
CA GLY A 313 8.90 -7.63 25.19
C GLY A 313 9.35 -9.01 24.74
N THR A 314 8.40 -9.73 24.17
CA THR A 314 8.61 -11.04 23.55
C THR A 314 8.03 -11.07 22.13
N VAL A 315 8.59 -11.92 21.28
CA VAL A 315 7.99 -12.28 19.98
C VAL A 315 7.36 -13.66 20.12
N THR A 316 6.07 -13.77 19.85
CA THR A 316 5.30 -15.01 20.01
C THR A 316 4.39 -15.29 18.81
N GLY A 317 3.96 -16.55 18.67
CA GLY A 317 2.99 -16.97 17.67
C GLY A 317 3.61 -17.73 16.49
N THR A 318 2.96 -17.65 15.33
CA THR A 318 3.32 -18.38 14.10
C THR A 318 3.18 -17.47 12.89
N VAL A 319 3.87 -17.81 11.80
CA VAL A 319 3.68 -17.16 10.48
C VAL A 319 3.28 -18.20 9.45
N THR A 320 2.86 -17.76 8.28
CA THR A 320 2.53 -18.61 7.12
C THR A 320 3.52 -18.32 6.00
N SER A 321 4.01 -19.32 5.29
CA SER A 321 4.84 -19.12 4.10
C SER A 321 4.02 -18.52 2.95
N ARG A 322 4.68 -18.00 1.91
CA ARG A 322 4.03 -17.55 0.67
C ARG A 322 3.18 -18.64 0.00
N THR A 323 3.46 -19.92 0.25
CA THR A 323 2.72 -21.06 -0.29
C THR A 323 1.56 -21.53 0.61
N GLY A 324 1.36 -20.90 1.76
CA GLY A 324 0.28 -21.24 2.70
C GLY A 324 0.69 -22.24 3.79
N GLU A 325 1.97 -22.60 3.92
CA GLU A 325 2.45 -23.51 4.95
C GLU A 325 2.58 -22.79 6.30
N ALA A 326 2.04 -23.36 7.38
CA ALA A 326 2.23 -22.81 8.71
C ALA A 326 3.67 -23.03 9.19
N LEU A 327 4.35 -21.96 9.55
CA LEU A 327 5.74 -21.94 10.00
C LEU A 327 5.80 -21.62 11.50
N THR A 328 6.61 -22.40 12.21
CA THR A 328 6.93 -22.25 13.63
C THR A 328 8.44 -22.10 13.80
N SER A 329 8.91 -21.80 15.02
CA SER A 329 10.35 -21.81 15.28
C SER A 329 10.97 -23.17 14.95
N GLY A 330 12.03 -23.18 14.13
CA GLY A 330 12.69 -24.37 13.61
C GLY A 330 12.17 -24.86 12.26
N SER A 331 11.14 -24.24 11.67
CA SER A 331 10.65 -24.60 10.35
C SER A 331 11.63 -24.19 9.25
N GLU A 332 11.98 -25.12 8.37
CA GLU A 332 12.61 -24.81 7.08
C GLU A 332 11.54 -24.50 6.04
N PHE A 333 11.76 -23.49 5.20
CA PHE A 333 10.83 -23.14 4.13
C PHE A 333 11.56 -22.59 2.90
N ILE A 334 10.83 -22.52 1.78
CA ILE A 334 11.32 -21.91 0.54
C ILE A 334 10.54 -20.62 0.29
N ASP A 335 11.26 -19.53 0.07
CA ASP A 335 10.69 -18.27 -0.43
C ASP A 335 11.63 -17.61 -1.44
N SER A 336 11.08 -17.01 -2.48
CA SER A 336 11.81 -16.34 -3.56
C SER A 336 12.95 -17.19 -4.18
N GLY A 337 12.81 -18.51 -4.23
CA GLY A 337 13.83 -19.42 -4.76
C GLY A 337 14.99 -19.72 -3.80
N HIS A 338 14.83 -19.40 -2.52
CA HIS A 338 15.83 -19.54 -1.47
C HIS A 338 15.29 -20.38 -0.31
N ARG A 339 16.16 -21.16 0.34
CA ARG A 339 15.84 -21.93 1.55
C ARG A 339 16.20 -21.13 2.80
N TRP A 340 15.31 -21.18 3.77
CA TRP A 340 15.40 -20.43 5.00
C TRP A 340 15.05 -21.31 6.20
N LEU A 341 15.71 -21.08 7.33
CA LEU A 341 15.30 -21.61 8.63
C LEU A 341 14.70 -20.47 9.44
N LEU A 342 13.45 -20.62 9.88
CA LEU A 342 12.77 -19.64 10.73
C LEU A 342 13.06 -19.90 12.21
N SER A 343 13.25 -18.84 12.98
CA SER A 343 13.27 -18.90 14.45
C SER A 343 12.42 -17.79 15.04
N ILE A 344 11.61 -18.14 16.05
CA ILE A 344 10.75 -17.22 16.79
C ILE A 344 10.97 -17.48 18.28
N GLY A 345 11.46 -16.48 19.01
CA GLY A 345 11.65 -16.59 20.45
C GLY A 345 12.67 -15.59 21.01
N GLN A 346 12.80 -15.54 22.34
CA GLN A 346 13.75 -14.69 23.05
C GLN A 346 13.73 -13.20 22.63
N GLY A 347 12.55 -12.68 22.29
CA GLY A 347 12.40 -11.28 21.91
C GLY A 347 12.79 -10.95 20.45
N SER A 348 12.94 -11.95 19.58
CA SER A 348 13.13 -11.70 18.15
C SER A 348 12.48 -12.76 17.25
N MET A 349 12.26 -12.37 15.99
CA MET A 349 12.04 -13.27 14.86
C MET A 349 13.18 -13.05 13.88
N TRP A 350 13.86 -14.13 13.51
CA TRP A 350 14.96 -14.11 12.56
C TRP A 350 14.89 -15.31 11.61
N VAL A 351 15.58 -15.17 10.48
CA VAL A 351 15.76 -16.22 9.49
C VAL A 351 17.24 -16.47 9.23
N GLU A 352 17.61 -17.74 9.05
CA GLU A 352 18.94 -18.13 8.60
C GLU A 352 18.88 -18.59 7.15
N TYR A 353 19.76 -18.06 6.32
CA TYR A 353 19.84 -18.44 4.91
C TYR A 353 20.56 -19.79 4.74
N LEU A 354 19.86 -20.79 4.20
CA LEU A 354 20.37 -22.14 4.00
C LEU A 354 20.90 -22.40 2.59
N GLY A 355 20.79 -21.42 1.69
CA GLY A 355 21.21 -21.53 0.29
C GLY A 355 20.05 -21.43 -0.70
N ALA A 356 20.36 -21.59 -1.98
CA ALA A 356 19.33 -21.63 -3.03
C ALA A 356 18.41 -22.83 -2.84
N ALA A 357 17.15 -22.68 -3.23
CA ALA A 357 16.23 -23.81 -3.32
C ALA A 357 16.78 -24.84 -4.32
N PRO A 358 16.67 -26.15 -4.02
CA PRO A 358 16.96 -27.18 -4.98
C PRO A 358 16.15 -26.91 -6.24
N VAL A 359 16.82 -26.80 -7.39
CA VAL A 359 16.12 -26.78 -8.67
C VAL A 359 15.41 -28.13 -8.76
N PRO A 360 14.07 -28.18 -8.88
CA PRO A 360 13.38 -29.44 -9.13
C PRO A 360 14.10 -30.12 -10.29
N PRO A 361 14.37 -31.44 -10.24
CA PRO A 361 14.96 -32.11 -11.37
C PRO A 361 14.13 -31.70 -12.59
N GLY A 362 14.81 -31.06 -13.56
CA GLY A 362 14.13 -30.59 -14.77
C GLY A 362 13.32 -31.75 -15.32
N PRO A 363 12.16 -31.50 -15.97
CA PRO A 363 11.34 -32.58 -16.50
C PRO A 363 12.31 -33.49 -17.21
N SER A 364 12.46 -34.73 -16.72
CA SER A 364 13.31 -35.71 -17.37
C SER A 364 12.89 -35.61 -18.82
N LEU A 365 13.79 -35.20 -19.72
CA LEU A 365 13.48 -35.20 -21.15
C LEU A 365 12.84 -36.55 -21.32
N ALA A 366 11.53 -36.57 -21.61
CA ALA A 366 10.85 -37.83 -21.83
C ALA A 366 11.80 -38.52 -22.78
N GLU A 367 12.25 -39.72 -22.44
CA GLU A 367 12.92 -40.54 -23.43
C GLU A 367 11.84 -40.76 -24.49
N THR A 368 11.64 -39.77 -25.36
CA THR A 368 11.43 -39.93 -26.78
C THR A 368 12.73 -40.54 -27.26
N GLY A 369 13.08 -41.71 -26.72
CA GLY A 369 13.65 -42.76 -27.52
C GLY A 369 12.67 -42.82 -28.67
N VAL A 370 13.01 -42.14 -29.76
CA VAL A 370 12.51 -42.46 -31.07
C VAL A 370 12.79 -43.94 -31.13
N THR A 371 11.76 -44.75 -30.88
CA THR A 371 11.91 -46.20 -30.89
C THR A 371 12.29 -46.50 -32.33
N THR A 372 13.58 -46.69 -32.58
CA THR A 372 14.16 -47.05 -33.87
C THR A 372 13.58 -48.35 -34.41
N GLY A 373 12.77 -49.05 -33.61
CA GLY A 373 11.89 -50.13 -34.02
C GLY A 373 10.96 -49.80 -35.20
N TRP A 374 10.67 -48.53 -35.51
CA TRP A 374 9.89 -48.15 -36.71
C TRP A 374 10.80 -47.89 -37.91
N LEU A 375 12.05 -47.50 -37.68
CA LEU A 375 13.03 -47.21 -38.73
C LEU A 375 13.47 -48.49 -39.46
N LEU A 376 13.50 -49.64 -38.78
CA LEU A 376 13.79 -50.94 -39.40
C LEU A 376 12.73 -51.39 -40.43
N PRO A 377 11.41 -51.44 -40.11
CA PRO A 377 10.40 -51.81 -41.10
C PRO A 377 10.21 -50.74 -42.18
N VAL A 378 10.38 -49.45 -41.88
CA VAL A 378 10.31 -48.39 -42.90
C VAL A 378 11.52 -48.46 -43.84
N GLY A 379 12.73 -48.63 -43.31
CA GLY A 379 13.94 -48.84 -44.10
C GLY A 379 13.88 -50.11 -44.96
N GLY A 380 13.41 -51.22 -44.38
CA GLY A 380 13.19 -52.48 -45.11
C GLY A 380 12.12 -52.37 -46.18
N GLY A 381 11.01 -51.68 -45.90
CA GLY A 381 9.93 -51.43 -46.85
C GLY A 381 10.39 -50.62 -48.06
N ILE A 382 11.17 -49.56 -47.87
CA ILE A 382 11.74 -48.75 -48.95
C ILE A 382 12.69 -49.58 -49.82
N LEU A 383 13.51 -50.44 -49.19
CA LEU A 383 14.47 -51.28 -49.90
C LEU A 383 13.78 -52.34 -50.77
N VAL A 384 12.74 -52.99 -50.24
CA VAL A 384 11.90 -53.94 -50.99
C VAL A 384 11.16 -53.25 -52.13
N LEU A 385 10.58 -52.07 -51.89
CA LEU A 385 9.88 -51.30 -52.92
C LEU A 385 10.85 -50.89 -54.05
N GLY A 386 12.07 -50.48 -53.71
CA GLY A 386 13.13 -50.17 -54.65
C GLY A 386 13.52 -51.37 -55.52
N ILE A 387 13.66 -52.56 -54.92
CA ILE A 387 13.95 -53.81 -55.65
C ILE A 387 12.80 -54.16 -56.62
N ILE A 388 11.55 -54.07 -56.17
CA ILE A 388 10.37 -54.35 -57.01
C ILE A 388 10.32 -53.38 -58.20
N LEU A 389 10.52 -52.09 -57.96
CA LEU A 389 10.57 -51.07 -59.03
C LEU A 389 11.69 -51.35 -60.03
N LEU A 390 12.87 -51.76 -59.57
CA LEU A 390 13.99 -52.10 -60.44
C LEU A 390 13.69 -53.33 -61.33
N ILE A 391 13.02 -54.35 -60.76
CA ILE A 391 12.59 -55.55 -61.49
C ILE A 391 11.51 -55.20 -62.53
N LEU A 392 10.52 -54.39 -62.16
CA LEU A 392 9.46 -53.93 -63.06
C LEU A 392 10.02 -53.08 -64.20
N PHE A 393 10.98 -52.20 -63.90
CA PHE A 393 11.68 -51.41 -64.91
C PHE A 393 12.43 -52.30 -65.90
N ARG A 394 13.22 -53.27 -65.43
CA ARG A 394 13.92 -54.24 -66.30
C ARG A 394 12.95 -55.04 -67.18
N LYS A 395 11.83 -55.52 -66.64
CA LYS A 395 10.81 -56.24 -67.43
C LYS A 395 10.15 -55.37 -68.49
N ARG A 396 9.99 -54.08 -68.23
CA ARG A 396 9.41 -53.13 -69.21
C ARG A 396 10.43 -52.82 -70.31
N SER A 397 11.70 -52.62 -69.99
CA SER A 397 12.75 -52.36 -71.00
C SER A 397 12.97 -53.55 -71.93
N ALA A 398 12.89 -54.79 -71.43
CA ALA A 398 12.98 -56.00 -72.26
C ALA A 398 11.83 -56.18 -73.28
N LYS A 399 10.71 -55.46 -73.13
CA LYS A 399 9.60 -55.45 -74.10
C LYS A 399 9.76 -54.42 -75.23
N PHE A 400 10.79 -53.58 -75.19
CA PHE A 400 11.05 -52.56 -76.21
C PHE A 400 12.23 -52.89 -77.13
N GLU A 401 12.85 -54.08 -76.97
CA GLU A 401 13.96 -54.57 -77.83
C GLU A 401 13.54 -55.71 -78.78
N GLY A 402 12.24 -55.87 -79.04
CA GLY A 402 11.70 -56.67 -80.14
C GLY A 402 10.66 -55.86 -80.89
#